data_AF-A0A382VSY4-F1
#
_entry.id   AF-A0A382VSY4-F1
#
_cell.length_a   1.000
_cell.length_b   1.000
_cell.length_c   1.000
_cell.angle_alpha   90.00
_cell.angle_beta   90.00
_cell.angle_gamma   90.00
#
_symmetry.space_group_name_H-M   'P 1'
#
loop_
_entity.id
_entity.type
_entity.pdbx_description
1 polymer ?
#
loop_
_entity_poly.entity_id
_entity_poly.type
_entity_poly.pdbx_seq_one_letter_code
_entity_poly.pdbx_strand_id
1 'polypeptide(L)'
;MAFEQKDWSLAIRNYQAVLESDSLNGHAWLRIAQAQRALGLYVQALETLESALIVGAREAMIEFERARNFANLGRTEDSLVALSRANESGLRALPSLEGAEEFKAVRLRGEFQEIYSAVRRRVFPCEGIAGSEDLDFWVGDWEVRLADGSLAGHSQVTRQDGGCAVLEQWRGSGGSTGTSINYFIPSLGQWR
;
A
#
# COMPACT_ATOMS: atom_id res chain seq x y z
N MET A 1 13.52 15.95 -4.32
CA MET A 1 12.77 17.12 -3.81
C MET A 1 12.82 17.16 -2.28
N ALA A 2 12.63 18.33 -1.63
CA ALA A 2 12.75 18.48 -0.17
C ALA A 2 11.90 17.47 0.63
N PHE A 3 10.70 17.16 0.14
CA PHE A 3 9.80 16.16 0.75
C PHE A 3 10.40 14.74 0.76
N GLU A 4 11.08 14.32 -0.31
CA GLU A 4 11.73 13.00 -0.41
C GLU A 4 12.97 12.91 0.49
N GLN A 5 13.65 14.05 0.69
CA GLN A 5 14.79 14.18 1.59
C GLN A 5 14.39 14.32 3.05
N LYS A 6 13.08 14.33 3.35
CA LYS A 6 12.51 14.53 4.69
C LYS A 6 12.87 15.88 5.32
N ASP A 7 13.24 16.88 4.52
CA ASP A 7 13.34 18.27 4.96
C ASP A 7 11.93 18.87 4.98
N TRP A 8 11.20 18.58 6.06
CA TRP A 8 9.79 18.92 6.19
C TRP A 8 9.54 20.42 6.22
N SER A 9 10.39 21.19 6.88
CA SER A 9 10.25 22.63 6.96
C SER A 9 10.46 23.29 5.59
N LEU A 10 11.45 22.85 4.82
CA LEU A 10 11.63 23.32 3.44
C LEU A 10 10.51 22.83 2.52
N ALA A 11 10.06 21.58 2.68
CA ALA A 11 8.94 21.04 1.91
C ALA A 11 7.67 21.88 2.10
N ILE A 12 7.34 22.24 3.34
CA ILE A 12 6.18 23.11 3.64
C ILE A 12 6.31 24.44 2.91
N ARG A 13 7.45 25.13 3.00
CA ARG A 13 7.67 26.41 2.30
C ARG A 13 7.51 26.27 0.78
N ASN A 14 8.07 25.22 0.20
CA ASN A 14 7.98 24.98 -1.24
C ASN A 14 6.53 24.73 -1.67
N TYR A 15 5.74 23.96 -0.93
CA TYR A 15 4.33 23.74 -1.24
C TYR A 15 3.45 24.96 -0.94
N GLN A 16 3.80 25.79 0.05
CA GLN A 16 3.14 27.08 0.27
C GLN A 16 3.33 28.01 -0.92
N ALA A 17 4.53 28.08 -1.50
CA ALA A 17 4.77 28.85 -2.72
C ALA A 17 3.94 28.34 -3.91
N VAL A 18 3.68 27.02 -4.00
CA VAL A 18 2.73 26.48 -4.99
C VAL A 18 1.32 27.02 -4.73
N LEU A 19 0.87 27.02 -3.48
CA LEU A 19 -0.46 27.51 -3.10
C LEU A 19 -0.66 29.02 -3.29
N GLU A 20 0.41 29.82 -3.26
CA GLU A 20 0.37 31.24 -3.63
C GLU A 20 0.00 31.42 -5.10
N SER A 21 0.44 30.52 -5.97
CA SER A 21 0.13 30.54 -7.41
C SER A 21 -1.14 29.77 -7.78
N ASP A 22 -1.46 28.71 -7.05
CA ASP A 22 -2.58 27.80 -7.29
C ASP A 22 -3.14 27.32 -5.95
N SER A 23 -4.03 28.13 -5.37
CA SER A 23 -4.63 27.87 -4.07
C SER A 23 -5.56 26.64 -4.06
N LEU A 24 -5.98 26.18 -5.24
CA LEU A 24 -6.84 25.00 -5.42
C LEU A 24 -6.03 23.71 -5.54
N ASN A 25 -4.70 23.76 -5.39
CA ASN A 25 -3.84 22.60 -5.51
C ASN A 25 -4.00 21.63 -4.32
N GLY A 26 -4.97 20.73 -4.39
CA GLY A 26 -5.26 19.76 -3.33
C GLY A 26 -4.07 18.84 -2.97
N HIS A 27 -3.17 18.57 -3.92
CA HIS A 27 -1.95 17.79 -3.66
C HIS A 27 -0.96 18.58 -2.79
N ALA A 28 -0.76 19.87 -3.05
CA ALA A 28 0.12 20.72 -2.22
C ALA A 28 -0.39 20.80 -0.78
N TRP A 29 -1.70 21.01 -0.58
CA TRP A 29 -2.32 20.98 0.75
C TRP A 29 -2.07 19.66 1.50
N LEU A 30 -2.30 18.52 0.84
CA LEU A 30 -2.05 17.20 1.42
C LEU A 30 -0.56 17.02 1.80
N ARG A 31 0.37 17.48 0.95
CA ARG A 31 1.81 17.37 1.24
C ARG A 31 2.25 18.24 2.41
N ILE A 32 1.67 19.43 2.56
CA ILE A 32 1.91 20.28 3.74
C ILE A 32 1.45 19.56 5.01
N ALA A 33 0.23 19.00 5.02
CA ALA A 33 -0.29 18.26 6.17
C ALA A 33 0.57 17.04 6.54
N GLN A 34 1.07 16.30 5.54
CA GLN A 34 1.99 15.18 5.77
C GLN A 34 3.32 15.62 6.41
N ALA A 35 3.86 16.75 5.95
CA ALA A 35 5.09 17.33 6.51
C ALA A 35 4.86 17.89 7.92
N GLN A 36 3.73 18.55 8.18
CA GLN A 36 3.32 19.00 9.51
C GLN A 36 3.19 17.83 10.49
N ARG A 37 2.54 16.72 10.08
CA ARG A 37 2.48 15.49 10.88
C ARG A 37 3.87 14.96 11.21
N ALA A 38 4.78 14.94 10.23
CA ALA A 38 6.15 14.47 10.44
C ALA A 38 6.96 15.37 11.40
N LEU A 39 6.56 16.64 11.55
CA LEU A 39 7.11 17.59 12.52
C LEU A 39 6.39 17.55 13.89
N GLY A 40 5.39 16.70 14.08
CA GLY A 40 4.59 16.64 15.31
C GLY A 40 3.50 17.72 15.42
N LEU A 41 3.25 18.48 14.35
CA LEU A 41 2.30 19.59 14.30
C LEU A 41 0.88 19.07 13.96
N TYR A 42 0.39 18.12 14.75
CA TYR A 42 -0.80 17.33 14.39
C TYR A 42 -2.08 18.15 14.30
N VAL A 43 -2.28 19.11 15.20
CA VAL A 43 -3.48 19.99 15.17
C VAL A 43 -3.46 20.87 13.92
N GLN A 44 -2.32 21.49 13.62
CA GLN A 44 -2.15 22.30 12.42
C GLN A 44 -2.32 21.47 11.14
N ALA A 45 -1.87 20.22 11.14
CA ALA A 45 -2.09 19.28 10.04
C ALA A 45 -3.57 19.00 9.81
N LEU A 46 -4.37 18.85 10.87
CA LEU A 46 -5.82 18.65 10.75
C LEU A 46 -6.52 19.88 10.15
N GLU A 47 -6.17 21.10 10.57
CA GLU A 47 -6.68 22.35 9.98
C GLU A 47 -6.29 22.48 8.49
N THR A 48 -5.06 22.09 8.16
CA THR A 48 -4.56 22.08 6.77
C THR A 48 -5.32 21.07 5.92
N LEU A 49 -5.68 19.91 6.47
CA LEU A 49 -6.47 18.87 5.80
C LEU A 49 -7.92 19.30 5.56
N GLU A 50 -8.50 20.15 6.41
CA GLU A 50 -9.82 20.74 6.16
C GLU A 50 -9.79 21.67 4.94
N SER A 51 -8.74 22.48 4.81
CA SER A 51 -8.52 23.30 3.61
C SER A 51 -8.36 22.45 2.35
N ALA A 52 -7.63 21.33 2.46
CA ALA A 52 -7.47 20.37 1.37
C ALA A 52 -8.81 19.75 0.91
N LEU A 53 -9.71 19.46 1.86
CA LEU A 53 -11.03 18.92 1.57
C LEU A 53 -11.91 19.94 0.85
N ILE A 54 -11.88 21.20 1.27
CA ILE A 54 -12.66 22.30 0.65
C ILE A 54 -12.29 22.48 -0.83
N VAL A 55 -11.00 22.36 -1.18
CA VAL A 55 -10.55 22.50 -2.57
C VAL A 55 -10.70 21.22 -3.40
N GLY A 56 -11.34 20.18 -2.85
CA GLY A 56 -11.64 18.95 -3.59
C GLY A 56 -10.44 18.00 -3.77
N ALA A 57 -9.47 18.01 -2.85
CA ALA A 57 -8.43 16.99 -2.83
C ALA A 57 -9.03 15.57 -2.67
N ARG A 58 -8.27 14.53 -3.06
CA ARG A 58 -8.71 13.13 -2.94
C ARG A 58 -9.07 12.78 -1.49
N GLU A 59 -10.37 12.70 -1.21
CA GLU A 59 -10.91 12.46 0.14
C GLU A 59 -10.29 11.25 0.84
N ALA A 60 -10.12 10.12 0.13
CA ALA A 60 -9.49 8.93 0.68
C ALA A 60 -8.09 9.20 1.27
N MET A 61 -7.31 10.07 0.66
CA MET A 61 -5.98 10.43 1.14
C MET A 61 -6.04 11.46 2.27
N ILE A 62 -7.00 12.38 2.21
CA ILE A 62 -7.24 13.38 3.26
C ILE A 62 -7.64 12.68 4.56
N GLU A 63 -8.66 11.83 4.51
CA GLU A 63 -9.17 11.11 5.67
C GLU A 63 -8.12 10.12 6.23
N PHE A 64 -7.32 9.50 5.36
CA PHE A 64 -6.19 8.68 5.81
C PHE A 64 -5.16 9.50 6.59
N GLU A 65 -4.78 10.69 6.12
CA GLU A 65 -3.86 11.55 6.88
C GLU A 65 -4.52 12.16 8.14
N ARG A 66 -5.83 12.44 8.12
CA ARG A 66 -6.57 12.85 9.33
C ARG A 66 -6.48 11.76 10.40
N ALA A 67 -6.72 10.51 10.03
CA ALA A 67 -6.61 9.38 10.93
C ALA A 67 -5.23 9.28 11.58
N ARG A 68 -4.16 9.41 10.79
CA ARG A 68 -2.78 9.36 11.29
C ARG A 68 -2.50 10.47 12.30
N ASN A 69 -2.99 11.69 12.05
CA ASN A 69 -2.85 12.80 12.99
C ASN A 69 -3.67 12.58 14.27
N PHE A 70 -4.91 12.08 14.18
CA PHE A 70 -5.71 11.72 15.34
C PHE A 70 -5.07 10.62 16.19
N ALA A 71 -4.50 9.59 15.56
CA ALA A 71 -3.79 8.52 16.25
C ALA A 71 -2.58 9.05 17.04
N ASN A 72 -1.79 9.95 16.44
CA ASN A 72 -0.66 10.59 17.13
C ASN A 72 -1.10 11.49 18.30
N LEU A 73 -2.31 12.05 18.24
CA LEU A 73 -2.91 12.81 19.34
C LEU A 73 -3.56 11.92 20.42
N GLY A 74 -3.49 10.60 20.29
CA GLY A 74 -4.17 9.65 21.19
C GLY A 74 -5.69 9.60 21.03
N ARG A 75 -6.24 10.29 20.01
CA ARG A 75 -7.67 10.35 19.70
C ARG A 75 -8.09 9.12 18.90
N THR A 76 -8.11 7.98 19.59
CA THR A 76 -8.31 6.65 18.99
C THR A 76 -9.61 6.53 18.20
N GLU A 77 -10.73 6.95 18.77
CA GLU A 77 -12.04 6.81 18.11
C GLU A 77 -12.15 7.71 16.86
N ASP A 78 -11.66 8.95 16.94
CA ASP A 78 -11.60 9.84 15.78
C ASP A 78 -10.70 9.30 14.67
N SER A 79 -9.59 8.64 15.04
CA SER A 79 -8.72 7.97 14.09
C SER A 79 -9.43 6.84 13.36
N LEU A 80 -10.22 6.02 14.06
CA LEU A 80 -10.96 4.91 13.45
C LEU A 80 -12.08 5.42 12.53
N VAL A 81 -12.79 6.48 12.95
CA VAL A 81 -13.80 7.15 12.10
C VAL A 81 -13.18 7.67 10.81
N ALA A 82 -12.04 8.36 10.90
CA ALA A 82 -11.33 8.86 9.73
C ALA A 82 -10.79 7.71 8.84
N LEU A 83 -10.31 6.60 9.42
CA LEU A 83 -9.93 5.42 8.65
C LEU A 83 -11.11 4.78 7.91
N SER A 84 -12.29 4.72 8.53
CA SER A 84 -13.52 4.21 7.88
C SER A 84 -13.86 5.04 6.65
N ARG A 85 -13.89 6.37 6.80
CA ARG A 85 -14.14 7.30 5.70
C ARG A 85 -13.11 7.15 4.59
N ALA A 86 -11.82 7.06 4.94
CA ALA A 86 -10.77 6.83 3.96
C ALA A 86 -11.03 5.56 3.13
N ASN A 87 -11.43 4.47 3.79
CA ASN A 87 -11.76 3.21 3.13
C ASN A 87 -13.01 3.31 2.24
N GLU A 88 -14.07 3.96 2.72
CA GLU A 88 -15.31 4.21 1.96
C GLU A 88 -15.04 5.05 0.71
N SER A 89 -14.15 6.04 0.79
CA SER A 89 -13.69 6.84 -0.35
C SER A 89 -12.68 6.13 -1.26
N GLY A 90 -12.37 4.85 -1.01
CA GLY A 90 -11.57 4.02 -1.90
C GLY A 90 -10.06 4.04 -1.65
N LEU A 91 -9.61 4.15 -0.40
CA LEU A 91 -8.19 4.08 -0.03
C LEU A 91 -7.49 2.85 -0.64
N ARG A 92 -6.31 3.08 -1.23
CA ARG A 92 -5.41 2.05 -1.81
C ARG A 92 -3.98 2.12 -1.26
N ALA A 93 -3.78 2.78 -0.13
CA ALA A 93 -2.46 2.99 0.48
C ALA A 93 -2.10 1.87 1.47
N LEU A 94 -2.21 0.61 1.06
CA LEU A 94 -2.00 -0.55 1.93
C LEU A 94 -0.62 -0.55 2.62
N PRO A 95 0.51 -0.33 1.93
CA PRO A 95 1.82 -0.30 2.61
C PRO A 95 1.92 0.82 3.66
N SER A 96 1.29 1.96 3.41
CA SER A 96 1.25 3.06 4.38
C SER A 96 0.37 2.73 5.58
N LEU A 97 -0.74 2.03 5.38
CA LEU A 97 -1.61 1.55 6.46
C LEU A 97 -0.89 0.49 7.32
N GLU A 98 -0.20 -0.45 6.67
CA GLU A 98 0.59 -1.51 7.31
C GLU A 98 1.84 -1.00 8.03
N GLY A 99 2.49 0.05 7.51
CA GLY A 99 3.72 0.61 8.07
C GLY A 99 3.51 1.76 9.06
N ALA A 100 2.28 2.20 9.28
CA ALA A 100 1.97 3.29 10.20
C ALA A 100 2.06 2.83 11.66
N GLU A 101 3.14 3.23 12.36
CA GLU A 101 3.37 2.94 13.77
C GLU A 101 2.34 3.62 14.68
N GLU A 102 1.83 4.79 14.27
CA GLU A 102 0.79 5.51 15.01
C GLU A 102 -0.49 4.68 15.21
N PHE A 103 -0.74 3.70 14.34
CA PHE A 103 -1.90 2.82 14.47
C PHE A 103 -1.67 1.60 15.37
N LYS A 104 -0.49 1.42 15.96
CA LYS A 104 -0.16 0.23 16.78
C LYS A 104 -1.22 -0.08 17.85
N ALA A 105 -1.75 0.95 18.51
CA ALA A 105 -2.76 0.79 19.56
C ALA A 105 -4.13 0.31 19.03
N VAL A 106 -4.45 0.60 17.76
CA VAL A 106 -5.73 0.25 17.14
C VAL A 106 -5.67 -0.97 16.24
N ARG A 107 -4.48 -1.51 15.94
CA ARG A 107 -4.34 -2.64 15.01
C ARG A 107 -5.18 -3.85 15.38
N LEU A 108 -5.32 -4.17 16.67
CA LEU A 108 -6.08 -5.34 17.12
C LEU A 108 -7.58 -5.09 17.28
N ARG A 109 -8.05 -3.85 17.03
CA ARG A 109 -9.48 -3.52 17.07
C ARG A 109 -10.18 -4.12 15.85
N GLY A 110 -11.41 -4.61 16.04
CA GLY A 110 -12.19 -5.23 14.96
C GLY A 110 -12.44 -4.27 13.80
N GLU A 111 -12.74 -3.02 14.12
CA GLU A 111 -12.98 -1.94 13.15
C GLU A 111 -11.76 -1.73 12.24
N PHE A 112 -10.55 -1.74 12.81
CA PHE A 112 -9.32 -1.62 12.03
C PHE A 112 -9.10 -2.84 11.14
N GLN A 113 -9.36 -4.05 11.65
CA GLN A 113 -9.17 -5.29 10.91
C GLN A 113 -10.12 -5.40 9.70
N GLU A 114 -11.36 -4.93 9.85
CA GLU A 114 -12.33 -4.84 8.76
C GLU A 114 -11.87 -3.86 7.68
N ILE A 115 -11.45 -2.65 8.09
CA ILE A 115 -10.90 -1.63 7.19
C ILE A 115 -9.66 -2.16 6.46
N TYR A 116 -8.72 -2.75 7.18
CA TYR A 116 -7.51 -3.34 6.63
C TYR A 116 -7.82 -4.40 5.58
N SER A 117 -8.73 -5.34 5.90
CA SER A 117 -9.15 -6.41 4.98
C SER A 117 -9.84 -5.85 3.73
N ALA A 118 -10.64 -4.78 3.87
CA ALA A 118 -11.27 -4.10 2.74
C ALA A 118 -10.24 -3.40 1.84
N VAL A 119 -9.29 -2.66 2.42
CA VAL A 119 -8.20 -2.01 1.68
C VAL A 119 -7.31 -3.06 1.00
N ARG A 120 -7.00 -4.17 1.67
CA ARG A 120 -6.19 -5.26 1.12
C ARG A 120 -6.85 -5.89 -0.09
N ARG A 121 -8.13 -6.26 -0.01
CA ARG A 121 -8.88 -6.80 -1.17
C ARG A 121 -8.94 -5.82 -2.35
N ARG A 122 -8.93 -4.51 -2.10
CA ARG A 122 -8.91 -3.49 -3.15
C ARG A 122 -7.54 -3.39 -3.85
N VAL A 123 -6.46 -3.63 -3.12
CA VAL A 123 -5.07 -3.56 -3.63
C VAL A 123 -4.66 -4.90 -4.26
N PHE A 124 -5.04 -6.01 -3.64
CA PHE A 124 -4.73 -7.38 -4.04
C PHE A 124 -6.03 -8.16 -4.30
N PRO A 125 -6.71 -7.90 -5.42
CA PRO A 125 -8.00 -8.52 -5.70
C PRO A 125 -7.88 -10.04 -5.90
N CYS A 126 -6.76 -10.54 -6.44
CA CYS A 126 -6.59 -11.96 -6.73
C CYS A 126 -6.63 -12.83 -5.47
N GLU A 127 -6.25 -12.34 -4.29
CA GLU A 127 -6.36 -13.13 -3.04
C GLU A 127 -7.78 -13.63 -2.74
N GLY A 128 -8.81 -13.03 -3.35
CA GLY A 128 -10.21 -13.44 -3.20
C GLY A 128 -10.91 -13.86 -4.49
N ILE A 129 -10.19 -14.00 -5.61
CA ILE A 129 -10.81 -14.41 -6.89
C ILE A 129 -10.55 -15.89 -7.12
N ALA A 130 -11.64 -16.66 -7.23
CA ALA A 130 -11.57 -18.07 -7.58
C ALA A 130 -10.88 -18.28 -8.94
N GLY A 131 -10.01 -19.29 -9.01
CA GLY A 131 -9.17 -19.61 -10.18
C GLY A 131 -7.80 -18.93 -10.19
N SER A 132 -7.57 -17.91 -9.36
CA SER A 132 -6.23 -17.31 -9.17
C SER A 132 -5.30 -18.18 -8.32
N GLU A 133 -5.81 -19.31 -7.84
CA GLU A 133 -5.13 -20.37 -7.12
C GLU A 133 -4.88 -21.63 -7.97
N ASP A 134 -5.29 -21.66 -9.23
CA ASP A 134 -5.18 -22.87 -10.08
C ASP A 134 -3.73 -23.34 -10.27
N LEU A 135 -2.74 -22.45 -10.15
CA LEU A 135 -1.31 -22.78 -10.24
C LEU A 135 -0.65 -23.03 -8.87
N ASP A 136 -1.40 -23.10 -7.78
CA ASP A 136 -0.84 -23.29 -6.43
C ASP A 136 -0.15 -24.63 -6.25
N PHE A 137 -0.54 -25.63 -7.04
CA PHE A 137 0.13 -26.93 -7.05
C PHE A 137 1.62 -26.83 -7.44
N TRP A 138 2.01 -25.76 -8.15
CA TRP A 138 3.39 -25.54 -8.61
C TRP A 138 4.20 -24.65 -7.67
N VAL A 139 3.56 -23.94 -6.73
CA VAL A 139 4.22 -23.05 -5.78
C VAL A 139 5.03 -23.86 -4.77
N GLY A 140 6.31 -23.55 -4.62
CA GLY A 140 7.22 -24.24 -3.72
C GLY A 140 8.68 -24.21 -4.19
N ASP A 141 9.52 -24.88 -3.41
CA ASP A 141 10.93 -25.13 -3.74
C ASP A 141 11.09 -26.57 -4.25
N TRP A 142 11.64 -26.70 -5.45
CA TRP A 142 11.73 -27.97 -6.16
C TRP A 142 13.18 -28.35 -6.44
N GLU A 143 13.50 -29.63 -6.23
CA GLU A 143 14.70 -30.26 -6.74
C GLU A 143 14.34 -31.10 -7.96
N VAL A 144 14.86 -30.74 -9.13
CA VAL A 144 14.50 -31.39 -10.40
C VAL A 144 15.62 -32.36 -10.79
N ARG A 145 15.25 -33.63 -10.99
CA ARG A 145 16.16 -34.71 -11.36
C ARG A 145 15.79 -35.32 -12.70
N LEU A 146 16.80 -35.79 -13.43
CA LEU A 146 16.62 -36.58 -14.64
C LEU A 146 16.18 -38.00 -14.30
N ALA A 147 15.75 -38.77 -15.31
CA ALA A 147 15.30 -40.15 -15.14
C ALA A 147 16.39 -41.09 -14.56
N ASP A 148 17.67 -40.75 -14.75
CA ASP A 148 18.81 -41.47 -14.17
C ASP A 148 19.14 -41.07 -12.72
N GLY A 149 18.37 -40.14 -12.14
CA GLY A 149 18.53 -39.63 -10.78
C GLY A 149 19.54 -38.49 -10.64
N SER A 150 20.26 -38.11 -11.70
CA SER A 150 21.16 -36.97 -11.66
C SER A 150 20.39 -35.65 -11.49
N LEU A 151 21.02 -34.68 -10.81
CA LEU A 151 20.42 -33.37 -10.55
C LEU A 151 20.44 -32.53 -11.83
N ALA A 152 19.26 -32.08 -12.27
CA ALA A 152 19.12 -31.12 -13.37
C ALA A 152 19.22 -29.68 -12.85
N GLY A 153 18.67 -29.40 -11.66
CA GLY A 153 18.72 -28.09 -11.03
C GLY A 153 17.67 -27.90 -9.94
N HIS A 154 17.54 -26.65 -9.50
CA HIS A 154 16.54 -26.21 -8.53
C HIS A 154 15.59 -25.20 -9.16
N SER A 155 14.30 -25.30 -8.84
CA SER A 155 13.28 -24.34 -9.24
C SER A 155 12.61 -23.78 -7.98
N GLN A 156 12.58 -22.45 -7.85
CA GLN A 156 11.83 -21.77 -6.80
C GLN A 156 10.64 -21.06 -7.43
N VAL A 157 9.44 -21.42 -7.00
CA VAL A 157 8.18 -20.91 -7.56
C VAL A 157 7.40 -20.22 -6.45
N THR A 158 7.10 -18.94 -6.64
CA THR A 158 6.51 -18.09 -5.61
C THR A 158 5.31 -17.33 -6.13
N ARG A 159 4.31 -17.08 -5.26
CA ARG A 159 3.25 -16.13 -5.54
C ARG A 159 3.78 -14.70 -5.46
N GLN A 160 3.33 -13.85 -6.38
CA GLN A 160 3.66 -12.43 -6.46
C GLN A 160 2.38 -11.61 -6.60
N ASP A 161 2.50 -10.30 -6.39
CA ASP A 161 1.43 -9.32 -6.66
C ASP A 161 0.07 -9.64 -6.00
N GLY A 162 0.11 -10.13 -4.76
CA GLY A 162 -1.11 -10.49 -4.03
C GLY A 162 -1.87 -11.65 -4.68
N GLY A 163 -1.14 -12.63 -5.20
CA GLY A 163 -1.70 -13.83 -5.84
C GLY A 163 -2.05 -13.66 -7.31
N CYS A 164 -1.86 -12.48 -7.91
CA CYS A 164 -2.12 -12.27 -9.34
C CYS A 164 -1.03 -12.84 -10.25
N ALA A 165 0.13 -13.24 -9.72
CA ALA A 165 1.20 -13.83 -10.51
C ALA A 165 1.90 -14.98 -9.77
N VAL A 166 2.48 -15.89 -10.56
CA VAL A 166 3.41 -16.93 -10.11
C VAL A 166 4.71 -16.74 -10.86
N LEU A 167 5.79 -16.56 -10.10
CA LEU A 167 7.15 -16.36 -10.61
C LEU A 167 8.00 -17.58 -10.30
N GLU A 168 8.57 -18.17 -11.34
CA GLU A 168 9.62 -19.20 -11.24
C GLU A 168 11.00 -18.56 -11.37
N GLN A 169 11.93 -19.04 -10.55
CA GLN A 169 13.36 -18.83 -10.70
C GLN A 169 14.08 -20.18 -10.80
N TRP A 170 14.65 -20.45 -11.96
CA TRP A 170 15.40 -21.68 -12.26
C TRP A 170 16.90 -21.50 -12.09
N ARG A 171 17.56 -22.49 -11.49
CA ARG A 171 19.02 -22.62 -11.38
C ARG A 171 19.44 -24.04 -11.76
N GLY A 172 19.99 -24.20 -12.96
CA GLY A 172 20.46 -25.47 -13.48
C GLY A 172 21.82 -25.87 -12.92
N SER A 173 22.04 -27.17 -12.70
CA SER A 173 23.32 -27.70 -12.17
C SER A 173 24.52 -27.46 -13.10
N GLY A 174 24.28 -27.24 -14.40
CA GLY A 174 25.28 -26.83 -15.38
C GLY A 174 25.57 -25.33 -15.42
N GLY A 175 25.00 -24.53 -14.49
CA GLY A 175 25.20 -23.08 -14.41
C GLY A 175 24.20 -22.25 -15.20
N SER A 176 23.18 -22.86 -15.83
CA SER A 176 22.10 -22.12 -16.50
C SER A 176 21.14 -21.47 -15.49
N THR A 177 20.54 -20.35 -15.86
CA THR A 177 19.53 -19.67 -15.06
C THR A 177 18.30 -19.37 -15.92
N GLY A 178 17.13 -19.34 -15.31
CA GLY A 178 15.88 -19.02 -16.00
C GLY A 178 14.90 -18.28 -15.10
N THR A 179 13.96 -17.59 -15.74
CA THR A 179 12.83 -16.94 -15.07
C THR A 179 11.61 -17.10 -15.93
N SER A 180 10.52 -17.58 -15.35
CA SER A 180 9.22 -17.64 -16.01
C SER A 180 8.18 -16.97 -15.11
N ILE A 181 7.19 -16.35 -15.73
CA ILE A 181 6.11 -15.67 -15.03
C ILE A 181 4.79 -16.08 -15.66
N ASN A 182 3.83 -16.44 -14.82
CA ASN A 182 2.44 -16.63 -15.20
C ASN A 182 1.62 -15.61 -14.42
N TYR A 183 0.65 -14.98 -15.07
CA TYR A 183 -0.22 -13.99 -14.43
C TYR A 183 -1.69 -14.31 -14.68
N PHE A 184 -2.49 -14.17 -13.64
CA PHE A 184 -3.93 -14.30 -13.71
C PHE A 184 -4.54 -12.98 -14.19
N ILE A 185 -5.47 -13.04 -15.14
CA ILE A 185 -6.21 -11.88 -15.66
C ILE A 185 -7.63 -11.91 -15.08
N PRO A 186 -7.94 -11.12 -14.03
CA PRO A 186 -9.24 -11.11 -13.37
C PRO A 186 -10.43 -10.91 -14.31
N SER A 187 -10.28 -10.05 -15.32
CA SER A 187 -11.36 -9.74 -16.27
C SER A 187 -11.72 -10.89 -17.20
N LEU A 188 -10.81 -11.87 -17.35
CA LEU A 188 -11.00 -13.04 -18.22
C LEU A 188 -11.17 -14.33 -17.41
N GLY A 189 -10.79 -14.34 -16.14
CA GLY A 189 -10.76 -15.55 -15.31
C GLY A 189 -9.76 -16.58 -15.85
N GLN A 190 -8.60 -16.13 -16.34
CA GLN A 190 -7.64 -16.99 -17.06
C GLN A 190 -6.19 -16.64 -16.71
N TRP A 191 -5.32 -17.65 -16.72
CA TRP A 191 -3.87 -17.52 -16.65
C TRP A 191 -3.24 -17.27 -18.03
N ARG A 192 -2.13 -16.52 -18.05
CA ARG A 192 -1.27 -16.30 -19.21
C ARG A 192 0.20 -16.29 -18.85
#